data_AF-A0A7S0MVA7-F1
#
_entry.id   AF-A0A7S0MVA7-F1
#
_cell.length_a   1.000
_cell.length_b   1.000
_cell.length_c   1.000
_cell.angle_alpha   90.00
_cell.angle_beta   90.00
_cell.angle_gamma   90.00
#
_symmetry.space_group_name_H-M   'P 1'
#
loop_
_entity.id
_entity.type
_entity.pdbx_description
1 polymer ?
#
loop_
_entity_poly.entity_id
_entity_poly.type
_entity_poly.pdbx_seq_one_letter_code
_entity_poly.pdbx_strand_id
1 'polypeptide(L)'
;MAVAVPVEKFRKDYKLPDYFIHTVDLTFKIFSGHTQVLSNLKVKQRSGVQPNSPLILDAEDLVLNKVSIDGKDLSSSEFAWTQADVLEISGSLPEEFTLVTDVTIKPEENTQLSGLYQSSGVYCTQCE
;
A
#
# COMPACT_ATOMS: atom_id res chain seq x y z
N MET A 1 0.69 11.69 -17.61
CA MET A 1 0.57 12.37 -16.31
C MET A 1 1.95 12.37 -15.68
N ALA A 2 2.36 13.45 -15.02
CA ALA A 2 3.74 13.64 -14.59
C ALA A 2 4.00 12.91 -13.26
N VAL A 3 4.97 12.00 -13.27
CA VAL A 3 5.51 11.35 -12.06
C VAL A 3 6.13 12.44 -11.19
N ALA A 4 5.85 12.43 -9.88
CA ALA A 4 6.50 13.35 -8.95
C ALA A 4 8.02 13.14 -9.00
N VAL A 5 8.79 14.21 -9.24
CA VAL A 5 10.24 14.11 -9.32
C VAL A 5 10.80 13.83 -7.91
N PRO A 6 11.66 12.80 -7.74
CA PRO A 6 12.25 12.52 -6.44
C PRO A 6 12.96 13.74 -5.86
N VAL A 7 12.78 13.98 -4.56
CA VAL A 7 13.43 15.05 -3.82
C VAL A 7 14.56 14.48 -2.95
N GLU A 8 15.59 15.29 -2.69
CA GLU A 8 16.68 14.91 -1.80
C GLU A 8 16.14 14.63 -0.38
N LYS A 9 16.41 13.43 0.15
CA LYS A 9 16.03 13.04 1.51
C LYS A 9 17.22 13.20 2.45
N PHE A 10 17.07 14.02 3.49
CA PHE A 10 18.13 14.24 4.48
C PHE A 10 17.95 13.33 5.70
N ARG A 11 19.04 12.71 6.17
CA ARG A 11 19.04 11.88 7.40
C ARG A 11 18.50 12.61 8.64
N LYS A 12 18.73 13.93 8.74
CA LYS A 12 18.28 14.77 9.86
C LYS A 12 16.76 14.98 9.90
N ASP A 13 16.07 14.73 8.77
CA ASP A 13 14.63 14.90 8.63
C ASP A 13 13.86 13.62 8.98
N TYR A 14 14.55 12.59 9.49
CA TYR A 14 13.93 11.38 10.00
C TYR A 14 12.86 11.71 11.04
N LYS A 15 11.69 11.10 10.87
CA LYS A 15 10.58 11.14 11.82
C LYS A 15 10.04 9.74 12.01
N LEU A 16 9.52 9.48 13.21
CA LEU A 16 8.75 8.27 13.45
C LEU A 16 7.50 8.28 12.55
N PRO A 17 7.07 7.10 12.05
CA PRO A 17 5.83 7.02 11.30
C PRO A 17 4.64 7.36 12.20
N ASP A 18 3.57 7.86 11.60
CA ASP A 18 2.33 8.19 12.31
C ASP A 18 1.51 6.95 12.64
N TYR A 19 1.75 5.85 11.92
CA TYR A 19 1.10 4.57 12.10
C TYR A 19 2.13 3.44 12.18
N PHE A 20 1.82 2.42 12.99
CA PHE A 20 2.54 1.16 13.06
C PHE A 20 1.70 0.04 12.45
N ILE A 21 2.37 -0.88 11.77
CA ILE A 21 1.77 -2.12 11.28
C ILE A 21 2.26 -3.25 12.17
N HIS A 22 1.33 -3.88 12.90
CA HIS A 22 1.63 -4.94 13.86
C HIS A 22 1.57 -6.34 13.26
N THR A 23 0.74 -6.52 12.23
CA THR A 23 0.56 -7.80 11.56
C THR A 23 0.34 -7.56 10.08
N VAL A 24 0.90 -8.46 9.29
CA VAL A 24 0.82 -8.46 7.83
C VAL A 24 0.41 -9.85 7.39
N ASP A 25 -0.85 -10.00 6.99
CA ASP A 25 -1.39 -11.24 6.45
C ASP A 25 -1.59 -11.06 4.95
N LEU A 26 -0.80 -11.77 4.14
CA LEU A 26 -0.85 -11.67 2.67
C LEU A 26 -1.37 -12.97 2.05
N THR A 27 -2.21 -12.83 1.03
CA THR A 27 -2.62 -13.94 0.16
C THR A 27 -2.37 -13.56 -1.29
N PHE A 28 -1.53 -14.34 -1.95
CA PHE A 28 -1.23 -14.20 -3.38
C PHE A 28 -2.03 -15.23 -4.17
N LYS A 29 -2.88 -14.76 -5.09
CA LYS A 29 -3.56 -15.60 -6.07
C LYS A 29 -2.94 -15.33 -7.43
N ILE A 30 -2.09 -16.26 -7.85
CA ILE A 30 -1.30 -16.14 -9.08
C ILE A 30 -2.10 -16.75 -10.24
N PHE A 31 -2.34 -15.94 -11.26
CA PHE A 31 -2.98 -16.33 -12.51
C PHE A 31 -2.03 -16.03 -13.68
N SER A 32 -2.37 -16.54 -14.86
CA SER A 32 -1.68 -16.11 -16.08
C SER A 32 -2.02 -14.63 -16.36
N GLY A 33 -0.99 -13.82 -16.61
CA GLY A 33 -1.08 -12.40 -16.96
C GLY A 33 -1.32 -11.44 -15.78
N HIS A 34 -1.76 -11.92 -14.62
CA HIS A 34 -1.97 -11.07 -13.44
C HIS A 34 -1.89 -11.84 -12.13
N THR A 35 -1.63 -11.15 -11.03
CA THR A 35 -1.70 -11.70 -9.67
C THR A 35 -2.58 -10.78 -8.83
N GLN A 36 -3.52 -11.38 -8.11
CA GLN A 36 -4.32 -10.68 -7.12
C GLN A 36 -3.65 -10.83 -5.75
N VAL A 37 -3.44 -9.72 -5.06
CA VAL A 37 -2.83 -9.67 -3.74
C VAL A 37 -3.86 -9.14 -2.76
N LEU A 38 -4.26 -10.00 -1.83
CA LEU A 38 -5.06 -9.61 -0.68
C LEU A 38 -4.10 -9.33 0.47
N SER A 39 -4.22 -8.14 1.06
CA SER A 39 -3.46 -7.75 2.25
C SER A 39 -4.42 -7.44 3.37
N ASN A 40 -4.15 -7.98 4.55
CA ASN A 40 -4.85 -7.67 5.78
C ASN A 40 -3.82 -7.23 6.82
N LEU A 41 -3.91 -5.95 7.22
CA LEU A 41 -2.96 -5.27 8.06
C LEU A 41 -3.62 -4.90 9.38
N LYS A 42 -2.97 -5.22 10.51
CA LYS A 42 -3.32 -4.66 11.82
C LYS A 42 -2.56 -3.36 12.01
N VAL A 43 -3.27 -2.25 11.97
CA VAL A 43 -2.72 -0.89 11.98
C VAL A 43 -3.04 -0.22 13.31
N LYS A 44 -2.06 0.49 13.88
CA LYS A 44 -2.20 1.29 15.09
C LYS A 44 -1.63 2.69 14.89
N GLN A 45 -2.41 3.72 15.17
CA GLN A 45 -1.92 5.08 15.22
C GLN A 45 -0.94 5.25 16.39
N ARG A 46 0.20 5.89 16.14
CA ARG A 46 1.21 6.17 17.16
C ARG A 46 0.66 7.19 18.15
N SER A 47 0.87 6.95 19.44
CA SER A 47 0.49 7.90 20.49
C SER A 47 1.13 9.28 20.27
N GLY A 48 0.31 10.33 20.39
CA GLY A 48 0.73 11.72 20.19
C GLY A 48 0.60 12.24 18.76
N VAL A 49 0.16 11.42 17.81
CA VAL A 49 -0.30 11.88 16.49
C VAL A 49 -1.67 12.55 16.64
N GLN A 50 -1.98 13.51 15.78
CA GLN A 50 -3.28 14.18 15.82
C GLN A 50 -4.40 13.18 15.48
N PRO A 51 -5.55 13.26 16.17
CA PRO A 51 -6.72 12.47 15.79
C PRO A 51 -7.08 12.70 14.33
N ASN A 52 -7.46 11.64 13.62
CA ASN A 52 -7.84 11.68 12.21
C ASN A 52 -6.72 12.13 11.24
N SER A 53 -5.44 12.08 11.64
CA SER A 53 -4.34 12.21 10.67
C SER A 53 -4.46 11.13 9.59
N PRO A 54 -4.23 11.44 8.31
CA PRO A 54 -4.41 10.46 7.24
C PRO A 54 -3.41 9.30 7.36
N LEU A 55 -3.84 8.10 6.99
CA LEU A 55 -2.93 6.99 6.76
C LEU A 55 -2.37 7.11 5.33
N ILE A 56 -1.05 7.20 5.22
CA ILE A 56 -0.34 7.33 3.96
C ILE A 56 0.42 6.02 3.70
N LEU A 57 0.14 5.37 2.58
CA LEU A 57 0.78 4.11 2.17
C LEU A 57 1.44 4.27 0.82
N ASP A 58 2.69 3.82 0.71
CA ASP A 58 3.39 3.70 -0.58
C ASP A 58 2.73 2.60 -1.42
N ALA A 59 2.42 2.90 -2.68
CA ALA A 59 1.53 2.12 -3.54
C ALA A 59 1.88 2.30 -5.04
N GLU A 60 3.03 1.79 -5.45
CA GLU A 60 3.57 1.90 -6.82
C GLU A 60 3.10 0.77 -7.74
N ASP A 61 2.66 1.15 -8.95
CA ASP A 61 2.26 0.22 -10.02
C ASP A 61 1.20 -0.83 -9.62
N LEU A 62 0.24 -0.42 -8.77
CA LEU A 62 -0.88 -1.26 -8.33
C LEU A 62 -2.20 -0.84 -8.99
N VAL A 63 -3.05 -1.83 -9.28
CA VAL A 63 -4.48 -1.57 -9.57
C VAL A 63 -5.30 -1.89 -8.32
N LEU A 64 -5.86 -0.88 -7.67
CA LEU A 64 -6.71 -1.05 -6.49
C LEU A 64 -8.10 -1.57 -6.89
N ASN A 65 -8.46 -2.76 -6.41
CA ASN A 65 -9.78 -3.35 -6.59
C ASN A 65 -10.70 -3.01 -5.41
N LYS A 66 -10.16 -3.06 -4.17
CA LYS A 66 -10.92 -2.83 -2.94
C LYS A 66 -10.03 -2.32 -1.82
N VAL A 67 -10.60 -1.46 -0.98
CA VAL A 67 -10.05 -1.08 0.33
C VAL A 67 -11.18 -1.06 1.36
N SER A 68 -10.92 -1.61 2.55
CA SER A 68 -11.88 -1.60 3.65
C SER A 68 -11.18 -1.48 5.01
N ILE A 69 -11.91 -0.91 5.97
CA ILE A 69 -11.47 -0.79 7.36
C ILE A 69 -12.48 -1.52 8.25
N ASP A 70 -11.98 -2.46 9.05
CA ASP A 70 -12.78 -3.28 9.98
C ASP A 70 -14.02 -3.92 9.31
N GLY A 71 -13.84 -4.36 8.06
CA GLY A 71 -14.89 -4.99 7.26
C GLY A 71 -15.85 -4.03 6.57
N LYS A 72 -15.73 -2.70 6.77
CA LYS A 72 -16.49 -1.68 6.06
C LYS A 72 -15.71 -1.20 4.83
N ASP A 73 -16.29 -1.40 3.65
CA ASP A 73 -15.73 -0.90 2.40
C ASP A 73 -15.71 0.62 2.38
N LEU A 74 -14.57 1.19 1.97
CA LEU A 74 -14.42 2.64 1.86
C LEU A 74 -14.96 3.11 0.51
N SER A 75 -15.67 4.23 0.54
CA SER A 75 -16.09 4.95 -0.66
C SER A 75 -14.93 5.72 -1.28
N SER A 76 -15.08 6.13 -2.54
CA SER A 76 -14.07 6.92 -3.27
C SER A 76 -13.81 8.32 -2.67
N SER A 77 -14.61 8.77 -1.71
CA SER A 77 -14.36 10.01 -0.95
C SER A 77 -13.54 9.81 0.33
N GLU A 78 -13.39 8.56 0.79
CA GLU A 78 -12.65 8.21 2.02
C GLU A 78 -11.17 7.87 1.75
N PHE A 79 -10.78 7.74 0.47
CA PHE A 79 -9.40 7.53 0.08
C PHE A 79 -9.08 8.22 -1.24
N ALA A 80 -7.80 8.48 -1.48
CA ALA A 80 -7.28 9.01 -2.73
C ALA A 80 -6.04 8.23 -3.16
N TRP A 81 -6.01 7.84 -4.44
CA TRP A 81 -4.75 7.45 -5.09
C TRP A 81 -4.09 8.70 -5.61
N THR A 82 -2.97 9.10 -5.02
CA THR A 82 -2.28 10.33 -5.40
C THR A 82 -1.41 10.10 -6.64
N GLN A 83 -0.98 11.19 -7.28
CA GLN A 83 -0.06 11.15 -8.42
C GLN A 83 1.38 10.74 -8.04
N ALA A 84 1.66 10.55 -6.75
CA ALA A 84 2.97 10.19 -6.22
C ALA A 84 3.02 8.73 -5.76
N ASP A 85 2.22 7.85 -6.37
CA ASP A 85 2.18 6.42 -6.06
C ASP A 85 1.91 6.14 -4.58
N VAL A 86 0.92 6.86 -4.05
CA VAL A 86 0.51 6.78 -2.64
C VAL A 86 -0.99 6.56 -2.56
N LEU A 87 -1.40 5.64 -1.70
CA LEU A 87 -2.75 5.51 -1.21
C LEU A 87 -2.88 6.32 0.09
N GLU A 88 -3.61 7.43 0.02
CA GLU A 88 -4.01 8.23 1.18
C GLU A 88 -5.40 7.81 1.63
N ILE A 89 -5.55 7.40 2.89
CA ILE A 89 -6.84 7.12 3.51
C ILE A 89 -7.10 8.19 4.56
N SER A 90 -8.22 8.90 4.38
CA SER A 90 -8.57 10.10 5.14
C SER A 90 -9.93 9.94 5.82
N GLY A 91 -10.20 10.77 6.82
CA GLY A 91 -11.44 10.75 7.59
C GLY A 91 -11.25 10.22 9.01
N SER A 92 -12.33 9.74 9.63
CA SER A 92 -12.30 9.31 11.03
C SER A 92 -11.76 7.88 11.16
N LEU A 93 -10.44 7.77 11.24
CA LEU A 93 -9.74 6.52 11.47
C LEU A 93 -9.71 6.18 12.97
N PRO A 94 -10.06 4.95 13.37
CA PRO A 94 -9.85 4.48 14.74
C PRO A 94 -8.36 4.49 15.11
N GLU A 95 -8.04 4.50 16.42
CA GLU A 95 -6.65 4.39 16.89
C GLU A 95 -6.04 3.02 16.52
N GLU A 96 -6.85 1.96 16.53
CA GLU A 96 -6.46 0.62 16.08
C GLU A 96 -7.53 0.06 15.16
N PHE A 97 -7.11 -0.49 14.02
CA PHE A 97 -8.04 -1.03 13.02
C PHE A 97 -7.39 -2.08 12.13
N THR A 98 -8.23 -2.78 11.39
CA THR A 98 -7.87 -3.76 10.38
C THR A 98 -8.03 -3.13 9.00
N LEU A 99 -6.94 -2.87 8.30
CA LEU A 99 -6.98 -2.43 6.90
C LEU A 99 -6.92 -3.66 5.99
N VAL A 100 -7.90 -3.79 5.09
CA VAL A 100 -7.87 -4.81 4.04
C VAL A 100 -7.77 -4.13 2.69
N THR A 101 -6.82 -4.56 1.87
CA THR A 101 -6.71 -4.15 0.47
C THR A 101 -6.72 -5.36 -0.45
N ASP A 102 -7.29 -5.15 -1.63
CA ASP A 102 -7.27 -6.08 -2.75
C ASP A 102 -6.70 -5.33 -3.94
N VAL A 103 -5.52 -5.76 -4.40
CA VAL A 103 -4.83 -5.14 -5.54
C VAL A 103 -4.52 -6.17 -6.61
N THR A 104 -4.47 -5.72 -7.85
CA THR A 104 -3.98 -6.50 -8.99
C THR A 104 -2.62 -5.95 -9.42
N ILE A 105 -1.67 -6.85 -9.64
CA ILE A 105 -0.34 -6.58 -10.21
C ILE A 105 -0.09 -7.49 -11.41
N LYS A 106 0.92 -7.15 -12.24
CA LYS A 106 1.26 -7.88 -13.45
C LYS A 106 2.73 -8.33 -13.48
N PRO A 107 3.08 -9.43 -12.79
CA PRO A 107 4.47 -9.86 -12.67
C PRO A 107 5.15 -10.21 -14.00
N GLU A 108 4.39 -10.68 -14.99
CA GLU A 108 4.89 -11.07 -16.32
C GLU A 108 5.28 -9.84 -17.17
N GLU A 109 4.68 -8.68 -16.89
CA GLU A 109 4.99 -7.41 -17.56
C GLU A 109 6.07 -6.60 -16.80
N ASN A 110 6.48 -7.04 -15.61
CA ASN A 110 7.40 -6.32 -14.74
C ASN A 110 8.87 -6.50 -15.15
N THR A 111 9.35 -5.62 -16.03
CA THR A 111 10.75 -5.60 -16.49
C THR A 111 11.71 -4.87 -15.53
N GLN A 112 11.21 -4.25 -14.46
CA GLN A 112 12.06 -3.57 -13.47
C GLN A 112 12.78 -4.57 -12.55
N LEU A 113 12.29 -5.82 -12.47
CA LEU A 113 12.81 -6.87 -11.59
C LEU A 113 12.82 -6.47 -10.11
N SER A 114 11.90 -5.59 -9.73
CA SER A 114 11.60 -5.14 -8.36
C SER A 114 10.14 -5.45 -8.03
N GLY A 115 9.80 -5.69 -6.77
CA GLY A 115 8.52 -6.26 -6.37
C GLY A 115 8.40 -7.72 -6.82
N LEU A 116 7.18 -8.15 -7.17
CA LEU A 116 6.91 -9.49 -7.73
C LEU A 116 7.02 -9.44 -9.27
N TYR A 117 7.82 -10.34 -9.84
CA TYR A 117 8.05 -10.44 -11.28
C TYR A 117 8.22 -11.89 -11.74
N GLN A 118 8.25 -12.14 -13.04
CA GLN A 118 8.54 -13.46 -13.61
C GLN A 118 9.94 -13.48 -14.25
N SER A 119 10.74 -14.50 -13.91
CA SER A 119 12.04 -14.77 -14.52
C SER A 119 12.11 -16.21 -15.00
N SER A 120 12.33 -16.41 -16.31
CA SER A 120 12.38 -17.74 -16.94
C SER A 120 11.21 -18.67 -16.57
N GLY A 121 9.99 -18.12 -16.48
CA GLY A 121 8.78 -18.88 -16.13
C GLY A 121 8.54 -19.09 -14.62
N VAL A 122 9.42 -18.58 -13.75
CA VAL A 122 9.31 -18.67 -12.30
C VAL A 122 8.93 -17.31 -11.72
N TYR A 123 7.99 -17.28 -10.77
CA TYR A 123 7.64 -16.05 -10.05
C TYR A 123 8.64 -15.81 -8.90
N CYS A 124 9.21 -14.60 -8.86
CA CYS A 124 10.25 -14.19 -7.93
C CYS A 124 9.94 -12.83 -7.33
N THR A 125 10.51 -12.53 -6.15
CA THR A 125 10.39 -11.22 -5.49
C THR A 125 11.75 -10.59 -5.23
N GLN A 126 11.85 -9.25 -5.37
CA GLN A 126 12.96 -8.42 -4.90
C GLN A 126 12.39 -7.15 -4.27
N CYS A 127 12.77 -6.80 -3.03
CA CYS A 127 12.12 -5.68 -2.31
C CYS A 127 13.10 -4.75 -1.57
N GLU A 128 14.40 -4.98 -1.65
CA GLU A 128 15.44 -4.09 -1.09
C GLU A 128 15.83 -2.97 -2.08
#